data_AF-A0A8T5RMJ6-F1
#
_entry.id   AF-A0A8T5RMJ6-F1
#
_cell.length_a   1.000
_cell.length_b   1.000
_cell.length_c   1.000
_cell.angle_alpha   90.00
_cell.angle_beta   90.00
_cell.angle_gamma   90.00
#
_symmetry.space_group_name_H-M   'P 1'
#
loop_
_entity.id
_entity.type
_entity.pdbx_description
1 polymer ?
#
loop_
_entity_poly.entity_id
_entity_poly.type
_entity_poly.pdbx_seq_one_letter_code
_entity_poly.pdbx_strand_id
1 'polypeptide(L)'
;MSEDNIKEYFLPIRDLINENFIRDVITFTFIFILINTQGWDNIFLLLFPLITFGFSLFFRILNTNKWRTEFENSLIIYNPLGLEKKHANRLFFSALFQLILLFWIGAESLYHPHLVEGYFLYFNLLLFFLFSFGFFWIFIDLWKYSRIEINSDEKLNRSSLIHKSNHSVNDKNVLSFLSVKNFKIISIINFLGFLVLNIINSLYTFLILINPSLGIPINLPGTGSMGSEPLRISVLFHILLLISPLLTVSSLVLNYRQVNRFNRESLDKIIKTFPPNIQIQIIENLKGLSEKIKEQLKIE
;
A
#
# COMPACT_ATOMS: atom_id res chain seq x y z
N MET A 1 -33.13 18.76 -14.74
CA MET A 1 -32.05 18.34 -13.83
C MET A 1 -32.62 18.37 -12.43
N SER A 2 -33.05 17.22 -11.91
CA SER A 2 -33.65 17.11 -10.58
C SER A 2 -32.56 16.95 -9.52
N GLU A 3 -32.82 17.49 -8.32
CA GLU A 3 -31.95 17.44 -7.14
C GLU A 3 -31.57 16.02 -6.67
N ASP A 4 -32.21 14.98 -7.21
CA ASP A 4 -31.96 13.59 -6.86
C ASP A 4 -30.64 13.03 -7.40
N ASN A 5 -30.06 13.60 -8.47
CA ASN A 5 -28.76 13.13 -9.00
C ASN A 5 -27.55 13.51 -8.13
N ILE A 6 -27.73 14.39 -7.14
CA ILE A 6 -26.64 14.85 -6.27
C ILE A 6 -26.36 13.84 -5.13
N LYS A 7 -27.34 12.97 -4.79
CA LYS A 7 -27.22 12.02 -3.67
C LYS A 7 -26.30 10.83 -3.95
N GLU A 8 -26.00 10.52 -5.21
CA GLU A 8 -25.17 9.35 -5.56
C GLU A 8 -23.65 9.60 -5.48
N TYR A 9 -23.21 10.85 -5.40
CA TYR A 9 -21.77 11.17 -5.33
C TYR A 9 -21.15 10.97 -3.94
N PHE A 10 -21.96 10.87 -2.88
CA PHE A 10 -21.46 10.71 -1.53
C PHE A 10 -21.31 9.23 -1.15
N LEU A 11 -20.21 8.93 -0.48
CA LEU A 11 -19.88 7.58 -0.01
C LEU A 11 -20.43 7.42 1.41
N PRO A 12 -21.54 6.68 1.62
CA PRO A 12 -22.10 6.52 2.94
C PRO A 12 -21.18 5.65 3.79
N ILE A 13 -21.12 5.93 5.10
CA ILE A 13 -20.25 5.22 6.05
C ILE A 13 -20.49 3.70 6.02
N ARG A 14 -21.74 3.28 5.80
CA ARG A 14 -22.10 1.85 5.68
C ARG A 14 -21.35 1.12 4.57
N ASP A 15 -21.01 1.82 3.48
CA ASP A 15 -20.34 1.22 2.32
C ASP A 15 -18.80 1.24 2.46
N LEU A 16 -18.28 2.02 3.42
CA LEU A 16 -16.89 1.94 3.86
C LEU A 16 -16.64 0.72 4.75
N ILE A 17 -17.67 0.29 5.49
CA ILE A 17 -17.57 -0.72 6.53
C ILE A 17 -18.03 -2.08 5.99
N ASN A 18 -17.08 -2.92 5.61
CA ASN A 18 -17.33 -4.34 5.34
C ASN A 18 -16.74 -5.24 6.43
N GLU A 19 -17.09 -6.53 6.41
CA GLU A 19 -16.60 -7.51 7.38
C GLU A 19 -15.07 -7.53 7.48
N ASN A 20 -14.37 -7.49 6.33
CA ASN A 20 -12.91 -7.46 6.32
C ASN A 20 -12.35 -6.20 7.00
N PHE A 21 -12.96 -5.04 6.77
CA PHE A 21 -12.58 -3.78 7.39
C PHE A 21 -12.77 -3.84 8.90
N ILE A 22 -13.95 -4.31 9.36
CA ILE A 22 -14.25 -4.46 10.79
C ILE A 22 -13.25 -5.43 11.44
N ARG A 23 -13.02 -6.60 10.83
CA ARG A 23 -12.05 -7.59 11.32
C ARG A 23 -10.67 -6.97 11.44
N ASP A 24 -10.20 -6.26 10.42
CA ASP A 24 -8.87 -5.66 10.39
C ASP A 24 -8.74 -4.61 11.51
N VAL A 25 -9.77 -3.76 11.73
CA VAL A 25 -9.83 -2.76 12.81
C VAL A 25 -9.84 -3.40 14.19
N ILE A 26 -10.71 -4.39 14.43
CA ILE A 26 -10.80 -5.08 15.73
C ILE A 26 -9.47 -5.76 16.05
N THR A 27 -8.90 -6.49 15.10
CA THR A 27 -7.65 -7.23 15.31
C THR A 27 -6.48 -6.29 15.59
N PHE A 28 -6.34 -5.20 14.81
CA PHE A 28 -5.30 -4.20 15.04
C PHE A 28 -5.48 -3.54 16.41
N THR A 29 -6.70 -3.11 16.73
CA THR A 29 -7.00 -2.40 17.99
C THR A 29 -6.75 -3.30 19.20
N PHE A 30 -7.11 -4.58 19.13
CA PHE A 30 -6.87 -5.52 20.21
C PHE A 30 -5.37 -5.63 20.56
N ILE A 31 -4.52 -5.89 19.56
CA ILE A 31 -3.06 -5.98 19.79
C ILE A 31 -2.48 -4.62 20.21
N PHE A 32 -2.96 -3.53 19.62
CA PHE A 32 -2.56 -2.18 19.99
C PHE A 32 -2.82 -1.91 21.48
N ILE A 33 -3.99 -2.29 22.00
CA ILE A 33 -4.32 -2.15 23.42
C ILE A 33 -3.36 -3.00 24.27
N LEU A 34 -3.09 -4.24 23.89
CA LEU A 34 -2.14 -5.10 24.62
C LEU A 34 -0.77 -4.45 24.78
N ILE A 35 -0.25 -3.80 23.74
CA ILE A 35 1.03 -3.07 23.82
C ILE A 35 0.90 -1.89 24.79
N ASN A 36 -0.17 -1.09 24.70
CA ASN A 36 -0.35 0.05 25.60
C ASN A 36 -0.42 -0.39 27.07
N THR A 37 -1.01 -1.55 27.37
CA THR A 37 -1.05 -2.08 28.74
C THR A 37 0.31 -2.51 29.29
N GLN A 38 1.33 -2.68 28.45
CA GLN A 38 2.70 -2.97 28.92
C GLN A 38 3.39 -1.75 29.53
N GLY A 39 2.84 -0.53 29.39
CA GLY A 39 3.42 0.68 30.01
C GLY A 39 4.62 1.24 29.25
N TRP A 40 4.52 1.32 27.93
CA TRP A 40 5.55 1.98 27.11
C TRP A 40 5.57 3.50 27.36
N ASP A 41 6.71 4.04 27.78
CA ASP A 41 6.89 5.50 27.93
C ASP A 41 6.88 6.22 26.57
N ASN A 42 7.34 5.55 25.51
CA ASN A 42 7.48 6.13 24.19
C ASN A 42 6.45 5.58 23.19
N ILE A 43 5.38 6.35 22.99
CA ILE A 43 4.31 6.04 22.04
C ILE A 43 4.75 6.24 20.57
N PHE A 44 5.87 6.93 20.28
CA PHE A 44 6.29 7.19 18.89
C PHE A 44 6.61 5.91 18.11
N LEU A 45 7.00 4.82 18.78
CA LEU A 45 7.18 3.51 18.14
C LEU A 45 5.88 2.95 17.54
N LEU A 46 4.73 3.31 18.11
CA LEU A 46 3.41 2.92 17.62
C LEU A 46 2.93 3.74 16.41
N LEU A 47 3.58 4.87 16.12
CA LEU A 47 3.20 5.73 14.99
C LEU A 47 3.34 4.98 13.66
N PHE A 48 4.33 4.12 13.54
CA PHE A 48 4.60 3.40 12.30
C PHE A 48 3.59 2.29 11.97
N PRO A 49 3.24 1.36 12.89
CA PRO A 49 2.16 0.43 12.65
C PRO A 49 0.83 1.15 12.41
N LEU A 50 0.60 2.31 13.04
CA LEU A 50 -0.56 3.17 12.75
C LEU A 50 -0.55 3.70 11.30
N ILE A 51 0.57 4.26 10.84
CA ILE A 51 0.71 4.74 9.45
C ILE A 51 0.50 3.58 8.47
N THR A 52 1.18 2.44 8.69
CA THR A 52 1.08 1.25 7.85
C THR A 52 -0.36 0.72 7.80
N PHE A 53 -1.05 0.70 8.94
CA PHE A 53 -2.46 0.34 9.03
C PHE A 53 -3.37 1.34 8.32
N GLY A 54 -3.11 2.65 8.44
CA GLY A 54 -3.83 3.69 7.70
C GLY A 54 -3.76 3.49 6.19
N PHE A 55 -2.58 3.18 5.64
CA PHE A 55 -2.44 2.81 4.23
C PHE A 55 -3.20 1.52 3.89
N SER A 56 -3.20 0.52 4.78
CA SER A 56 -3.98 -0.70 4.58
C SER A 56 -5.48 -0.40 4.46
N LEU A 57 -6.03 0.40 5.38
CA LEU A 57 -7.43 0.81 5.36
C LEU A 57 -7.77 1.61 4.10
N PHE A 58 -6.89 2.52 3.68
CA PHE A 58 -7.04 3.27 2.44
C PHE A 58 -7.22 2.34 1.23
N PHE A 59 -6.31 1.36 1.05
CA PHE A 59 -6.44 0.39 -0.04
C PHE A 59 -7.65 -0.54 0.11
N ARG A 60 -8.03 -0.89 1.34
CA ARG A 60 -9.24 -1.69 1.61
C ARG A 60 -10.50 -0.96 1.18
N ILE A 61 -10.60 0.32 1.51
CA ILE A 61 -11.72 1.20 1.15
C ILE A 61 -11.81 1.33 -0.37
N LEU A 62 -10.67 1.61 -1.04
CA LEU A 62 -10.62 1.68 -2.50
C LEU A 62 -11.10 0.38 -3.16
N ASN A 63 -10.60 -0.77 -2.68
CA ASN A 63 -11.01 -2.07 -3.22
C ASN A 63 -12.51 -2.34 -3.03
N THR A 64 -13.06 -1.98 -1.88
CA THR A 64 -14.46 -2.27 -1.53
C THR A 64 -15.43 -1.43 -2.36
N ASN A 65 -15.03 -0.22 -2.71
CA ASN A 65 -15.85 0.73 -3.46
C ASN A 65 -15.54 0.76 -4.95
N LYS A 66 -14.74 -0.20 -5.43
CA LYS A 66 -14.32 -0.30 -6.83
C LYS A 66 -15.49 -0.47 -7.80
N TRP A 67 -16.54 -1.18 -7.36
CA TRP A 67 -17.78 -1.34 -8.12
C TRP A 67 -18.48 -0.02 -8.44
N ARG A 68 -18.27 1.06 -7.64
CA ARG A 68 -18.84 2.39 -7.93
C ARG A 68 -18.06 3.13 -9.01
N THR A 69 -16.78 2.82 -9.18
CA THR A 69 -15.95 3.35 -10.29
C THR A 69 -16.08 2.52 -11.57
N GLU A 70 -16.66 1.33 -11.48
CA GLU A 70 -17.06 0.51 -12.62
C GLU A 70 -18.45 0.98 -13.07
N PHE A 71 -18.54 1.72 -14.18
CA PHE A 71 -19.83 2.11 -14.76
C PHE A 71 -20.74 0.87 -14.95
N GLU A 72 -22.06 1.02 -14.79
CA GLU A 72 -22.99 -0.05 -15.16
C GLU A 72 -22.81 -0.40 -16.64
N ASN A 73 -22.50 -1.67 -16.95
CA ASN A 73 -22.08 -2.12 -18.29
C ASN A 73 -20.78 -1.46 -18.80
N SER A 74 -19.86 -1.13 -17.90
CA SER A 74 -18.52 -0.66 -18.23
C SER A 74 -17.76 -1.71 -19.03
N LEU A 75 -17.50 -1.41 -20.29
CA LEU A 75 -16.56 -2.18 -21.09
C LEU A 75 -15.10 -1.89 -20.71
N ILE A 76 -14.83 -1.19 -19.60
CA ILE A 76 -13.48 -0.76 -19.20
C ILE A 76 -13.17 -1.22 -17.79
N ILE A 77 -12.06 -1.93 -17.66
CA ILE A 77 -11.43 -2.30 -16.40
C ILE A 77 -10.37 -1.24 -16.11
N TYR A 78 -10.56 -0.49 -15.01
CA TYR A 78 -9.69 0.62 -14.63
C TYR A 78 -8.99 0.35 -13.29
N ASN A 79 -7.71 -0.05 -13.36
CA ASN A 79 -6.91 -0.41 -12.19
C ASN A 79 -5.58 0.38 -12.18
N PRO A 80 -5.57 1.67 -11.85
CA PRO A 80 -4.36 2.47 -11.96
C PRO A 80 -3.35 2.22 -10.82
N LEU A 81 -3.79 1.64 -9.69
CA LEU A 81 -2.98 1.34 -8.50
C LEU A 81 -2.73 -0.17 -8.31
N GLY A 82 -3.09 -1.00 -9.29
CA GLY A 82 -2.84 -2.44 -9.24
C GLY A 82 -3.93 -3.24 -8.54
N LEU A 83 -3.53 -4.12 -7.61
CA LEU A 83 -4.47 -4.94 -6.83
C LEU A 83 -4.60 -4.37 -5.42
N GLU A 84 -5.55 -3.46 -5.25
CA GLU A 84 -5.80 -2.77 -3.99
C GLU A 84 -6.06 -3.76 -2.85
N LYS A 85 -6.79 -4.86 -3.10
CA LYS A 85 -6.98 -5.96 -2.13
C LYS A 85 -5.67 -6.56 -1.63
N LYS A 86 -4.71 -6.81 -2.53
CA LYS A 86 -3.41 -7.41 -2.16
C LYS A 86 -2.55 -6.40 -1.40
N HIS A 87 -2.54 -5.14 -1.82
CA HIS A 87 -1.82 -4.07 -1.13
C HIS A 87 -2.36 -3.88 0.29
N ALA A 88 -3.69 -3.82 0.47
CA ALA A 88 -4.33 -3.76 1.78
C ALA A 88 -3.91 -4.94 2.67
N ASN A 89 -3.96 -6.18 2.16
CA ASN A 89 -3.57 -7.37 2.93
C ASN A 89 -2.10 -7.38 3.33
N ARG A 90 -1.18 -7.00 2.43
CA ARG A 90 0.27 -6.95 2.72
C ARG A 90 0.57 -5.93 3.81
N LEU A 91 0.01 -4.72 3.67
CA LEU A 91 0.18 -3.66 4.65
C LEU A 91 -0.46 -4.02 6.00
N PHE A 92 -1.64 -4.65 5.99
CA PHE A 92 -2.29 -5.12 7.22
C PHE A 92 -1.41 -6.15 7.94
N PHE A 93 -0.90 -7.14 7.19
CA PHE A 93 0.02 -8.12 7.73
C PHE A 93 1.29 -7.46 8.30
N SER A 94 1.89 -6.52 7.58
CA SER A 94 3.07 -5.79 8.06
C SER A 94 2.78 -5.00 9.34
N ALA A 95 1.62 -4.33 9.41
CA ALA A 95 1.21 -3.58 10.61
C ALA A 95 1.00 -4.52 11.81
N LEU A 96 0.31 -5.65 11.63
CA LEU A 96 0.14 -6.65 12.69
C LEU A 96 1.49 -7.21 13.13
N PHE A 97 2.37 -7.54 12.19
CA PHE A 97 3.68 -8.10 12.51
C PHE A 97 4.56 -7.10 13.27
N GLN A 98 4.49 -5.80 12.93
CA GLN A 98 5.14 -4.73 13.69
C GLN A 98 4.57 -4.61 15.10
N LEU A 99 3.25 -4.70 15.28
CA LEU A 99 2.64 -4.69 16.62
C LEU A 99 3.05 -5.91 17.45
N ILE A 100 3.04 -7.11 16.85
CA ILE A 100 3.48 -8.35 17.52
C ILE A 100 4.95 -8.23 17.93
N LEU A 101 5.80 -7.69 17.07
CA LEU A 101 7.20 -7.45 17.39
C LEU A 101 7.36 -6.48 18.57
N LEU A 102 6.65 -5.35 18.55
CA LEU A 102 6.68 -4.39 19.65
C LEU A 102 6.20 -5.05 20.94
N PHE A 103 5.07 -5.76 20.90
CA PHE A 103 4.58 -6.52 22.06
C PHE A 103 5.62 -7.49 22.61
N TRP A 104 6.30 -8.23 21.72
CA TRP A 104 7.34 -9.18 22.10
C TRP A 104 8.55 -8.49 22.74
N ILE A 105 9.06 -7.39 22.14
CA ILE A 105 10.16 -6.60 22.73
C ILE A 105 9.78 -6.07 24.11
N GLY A 106 8.54 -5.58 24.26
CA GLY A 106 8.04 -5.08 25.53
C GLY A 106 7.97 -6.17 26.59
N ALA A 107 7.42 -7.33 26.22
CA ALA A 107 7.35 -8.49 27.11
C ALA A 107 8.74 -8.98 27.52
N GLU A 108 9.66 -9.16 26.57
CA GLU A 108 11.03 -9.58 26.87
C GLU A 108 11.76 -8.56 27.73
N SER A 109 11.51 -7.25 27.54
CA SER A 109 12.11 -6.24 28.42
C SER A 109 11.65 -6.38 29.88
N LEU A 110 10.40 -6.77 30.11
CA LEU A 110 9.84 -6.97 31.45
C LEU A 110 10.36 -8.25 32.12
N TYR A 111 10.43 -9.35 31.37
CA TYR A 111 10.77 -10.66 31.92
C TYR A 111 12.29 -10.92 31.92
N HIS A 112 13.00 -10.47 30.88
CA HIS A 112 14.41 -10.77 30.66
C HIS A 112 15.18 -9.52 30.15
N PRO A 113 15.26 -8.45 30.96
CA PRO A 113 15.86 -7.18 30.52
C PRO A 113 17.31 -7.32 30.02
N HIS A 114 18.11 -8.19 30.64
CA HIS A 114 19.50 -8.46 30.22
C HIS A 114 19.62 -9.07 28.82
N LEU A 115 18.60 -9.82 28.35
CA LEU A 115 18.59 -10.34 26.98
C LEU A 115 18.40 -9.21 25.97
N VAL A 116 17.51 -8.27 26.26
CA VAL A 116 17.27 -7.13 25.36
C VAL A 116 18.51 -6.26 25.23
N GLU A 117 19.22 -6.05 26.35
CA GLU A 117 20.49 -5.33 26.37
C GLU A 117 21.61 -6.10 25.63
N GLY A 118 21.81 -7.38 25.97
CA GLY A 118 22.86 -8.21 25.35
C GLY A 118 22.67 -8.44 23.86
N TYR A 119 21.42 -8.48 23.38
CA TYR A 119 21.07 -8.64 21.97
C TYR A 119 20.56 -7.34 21.32
N PHE A 120 20.96 -6.18 21.86
CA PHE A 120 20.57 -4.85 21.38
C PHE A 120 20.62 -4.69 19.85
N LEU A 121 21.71 -5.14 19.21
CA LEU A 121 21.88 -5.08 17.76
C LEU A 121 20.77 -5.82 17.02
N TYR A 122 20.42 -7.02 17.50
CA TYR A 122 19.42 -7.87 16.87
C TYR A 122 18.04 -7.23 16.93
N PHE A 123 17.63 -6.78 18.12
CA PHE A 123 16.33 -6.14 18.34
C PHE A 123 16.15 -4.89 17.48
N ASN A 124 17.17 -4.02 17.44
CA ASN A 124 17.14 -2.85 16.58
C ASN A 124 17.06 -3.24 15.11
N LEU A 125 18.03 -4.00 14.59
CA LEU A 125 18.05 -4.35 13.16
C LEU A 125 16.73 -4.98 12.68
N LEU A 126 16.16 -5.87 13.49
CA LEU A 126 14.87 -6.49 13.21
C LEU A 126 13.72 -5.45 13.16
N LEU A 127 13.67 -4.54 14.13
CA LEU A 127 12.70 -3.45 14.17
C LEU A 127 12.77 -2.60 12.88
N PHE A 128 13.95 -2.10 12.52
CA PHE A 128 14.12 -1.24 11.36
C PHE A 128 13.83 -1.94 10.02
N PHE A 129 14.27 -3.19 9.89
CA PHE A 129 13.99 -3.99 8.70
C PHE A 129 12.48 -4.13 8.48
N LEU A 130 11.74 -4.48 9.52
CA LEU A 130 10.30 -4.73 9.41
C LEU A 130 9.49 -3.45 9.20
N PHE A 131 9.98 -2.32 9.70
CA PHE A 131 9.34 -1.04 9.45
C PHE A 131 9.53 -0.63 7.97
N SER A 132 10.72 -0.81 7.39
CA SER A 132 10.93 -0.48 5.97
C SER A 132 10.32 -1.51 4.99
N PHE A 133 10.18 -2.77 5.39
CA PHE A 133 9.78 -3.88 4.52
C PHE A 133 8.34 -3.77 3.99
N GLY A 134 7.37 -3.37 4.84
CA GLY A 134 5.94 -3.36 4.46
C GLY A 134 5.64 -2.47 3.25
N PHE A 135 6.29 -1.31 3.17
CA PHE A 135 6.14 -0.36 2.08
C PHE A 135 6.88 -0.78 0.81
N PHE A 136 8.05 -1.43 0.94
CA PHE A 136 8.73 -2.05 -0.20
C PHE A 136 7.89 -3.18 -0.83
N TRP A 137 7.24 -4.00 0.00
CA TRP A 137 6.53 -5.20 -0.43
C TRP A 137 5.35 -4.94 -1.39
N ILE A 138 4.79 -3.73 -1.36
CA ILE A 138 3.70 -3.31 -2.26
C ILE A 138 4.14 -3.41 -3.74
N PHE A 139 5.42 -3.16 -4.04
CA PHE A 139 5.89 -3.02 -5.42
C PHE A 139 6.14 -4.36 -6.14
N ILE A 140 6.29 -5.48 -5.43
CA ILE A 140 6.71 -6.77 -6.01
C ILE A 140 5.81 -7.27 -7.17
N ASP A 141 4.55 -6.86 -7.21
CA ASP A 141 3.60 -7.28 -8.27
C ASP A 141 2.79 -6.14 -8.90
N LEU A 142 3.15 -4.88 -8.66
CA LEU A 142 2.33 -3.74 -9.07
C LEU A 142 2.08 -3.71 -10.59
N TRP A 143 3.08 -4.10 -11.38
CA TRP A 143 3.01 -4.14 -12.85
C TRP A 143 2.02 -5.12 -13.44
N LYS A 144 1.78 -6.26 -12.77
CA LYS A 144 0.89 -7.31 -13.28
C LYS A 144 -0.56 -6.84 -13.32
N TYR A 145 -0.88 -5.85 -12.50
CA TYR A 145 -2.25 -5.47 -12.19
C TYR A 145 -2.59 -4.03 -12.55
N SER A 146 -1.59 -3.17 -12.73
CA SER A 146 -1.79 -1.75 -13.03
C SER A 146 -2.06 -1.54 -14.52
N ARG A 147 -3.33 -1.45 -14.90
CA ARG A 147 -3.76 -1.37 -16.31
C ARG A 147 -5.13 -0.71 -16.51
N ILE A 148 -5.34 -0.22 -17.73
CA ILE A 148 -6.63 0.12 -18.33
C ILE A 148 -6.87 -0.89 -19.46
N GLU A 149 -7.96 -1.64 -19.40
CA GLU A 149 -8.28 -2.71 -20.35
C GLU A 149 -9.73 -2.60 -20.79
N ILE A 150 -10.02 -2.91 -22.05
CA ILE A 150 -11.38 -3.00 -22.56
C ILE A 150 -11.86 -4.46 -22.41
N ASN A 151 -12.92 -4.67 -21.64
CA ASN A 151 -13.53 -5.99 -21.49
C ASN A 151 -14.36 -6.33 -22.75
N SER A 152 -13.82 -7.18 -23.62
CA SER A 152 -14.53 -7.65 -24.82
C SER A 152 -15.55 -8.75 -24.54
N ASP A 153 -15.45 -9.43 -23.40
CA ASP A 153 -16.06 -10.75 -23.21
C ASP A 153 -17.50 -10.69 -22.65
N GLU A 154 -17.91 -9.55 -22.10
CA GLU A 154 -19.20 -9.44 -21.41
C GLU A 154 -20.43 -9.44 -22.32
N LYS A 155 -20.30 -9.07 -23.59
CA LYS A 155 -21.42 -9.16 -24.56
C LYS A 155 -21.49 -10.49 -25.31
N LEU A 156 -20.49 -11.37 -25.18
CA LEU A 156 -20.47 -12.67 -25.88
C LEU A 156 -20.87 -13.86 -25.01
N ASN A 157 -20.69 -13.82 -23.67
CA ASN A 157 -20.95 -14.99 -22.81
C ASN A 157 -21.58 -14.63 -21.44
N ARG A 158 -22.80 -14.09 -21.44
CA ARG A 158 -23.61 -13.89 -20.20
C ARG A 158 -24.01 -15.19 -19.47
N SER A 159 -23.59 -16.37 -19.94
CA SER A 159 -24.02 -17.68 -19.40
C SER A 159 -22.98 -18.39 -18.51
N SER A 160 -21.79 -17.85 -18.27
CA SER A 160 -20.78 -18.51 -17.42
C SER A 160 -20.10 -17.54 -16.44
N LEU A 161 -20.90 -16.82 -15.65
CA LEU A 161 -20.42 -16.03 -14.51
C LEU A 161 -20.53 -16.88 -13.25
N ILE A 162 -19.39 -17.42 -12.82
CA ILE A 162 -18.94 -17.76 -11.46
C ILE A 162 -17.80 -18.79 -11.69
N HIS A 163 -16.59 -18.46 -11.25
CA HIS A 163 -15.35 -19.26 -11.40
C HIS A 163 -14.74 -19.36 -12.80
N LYS A 164 -13.88 -18.38 -13.15
CA LYS A 164 -12.58 -18.68 -13.77
C LYS A 164 -11.59 -17.54 -13.51
N SER A 165 -10.97 -17.61 -12.33
CA SER A 165 -9.60 -17.16 -12.17
C SER A 165 -8.73 -18.03 -13.07
N ASN A 166 -8.37 -17.54 -14.26
CA ASN A 166 -7.13 -17.93 -14.93
C ASN A 166 -6.81 -16.94 -16.03
N HIS A 167 -5.60 -16.41 -15.95
CA HIS A 167 -4.91 -15.65 -16.98
C HIS A 167 -4.97 -16.36 -18.34
N SER A 168 -5.83 -15.88 -19.23
CA SER A 168 -5.51 -15.86 -20.66
C SER A 168 -5.43 -14.40 -21.06
N VAL A 169 -4.20 -13.94 -21.23
CA VAL A 169 -3.85 -12.59 -21.65
C VAL A 169 -4.36 -12.40 -23.09
N ASN A 170 -5.55 -11.80 -23.25
CA ASN A 170 -5.95 -11.21 -24.52
C ASN A 170 -5.33 -9.81 -24.58
N ASP A 171 -4.03 -9.73 -24.93
CA ASP A 171 -3.27 -8.48 -25.10
C ASP A 171 -3.92 -7.51 -26.12
N LYS A 172 -4.92 -7.97 -26.89
CA LYS A 172 -5.60 -7.20 -27.93
C LYS A 172 -6.48 -6.05 -27.41
N ASN A 173 -6.87 -6.06 -26.13
CA ASN A 173 -7.79 -5.07 -25.57
C ASN A 173 -7.18 -4.18 -24.48
N VAL A 174 -5.87 -4.27 -24.24
CA VAL A 174 -5.21 -3.46 -23.21
C VAL A 174 -4.90 -2.07 -23.76
N LEU A 175 -5.56 -1.05 -23.21
CA LEU A 175 -5.49 0.34 -23.64
C LEU A 175 -4.27 1.05 -23.06
N SER A 176 -3.92 0.70 -21.83
CA SER A 176 -2.70 1.17 -21.16
C SER A 176 -2.26 0.16 -20.12
N PHE A 177 -0.97 -0.11 -20.05
CA PHE A 177 -0.38 -0.92 -18.99
C PHE A 177 0.86 -0.23 -18.45
N LEU A 178 1.19 -0.50 -17.18
CA LEU A 178 2.46 -0.06 -16.64
C LEU A 178 3.60 -0.70 -17.46
N SER A 179 4.33 0.12 -18.21
CA SER A 179 5.40 -0.38 -19.07
C SER A 179 6.43 -1.14 -18.23
N VAL A 180 6.87 -2.31 -18.72
CA VAL A 180 7.85 -3.15 -18.01
C VAL A 180 9.12 -2.36 -17.68
N LYS A 181 9.53 -1.43 -18.56
CA LYS A 181 10.67 -0.53 -18.34
C LYS A 181 10.46 0.35 -17.10
N ASN A 182 9.29 0.96 -16.94
CA ASN A 182 9.04 1.89 -15.84
C ASN A 182 8.76 1.13 -14.53
N PHE A 183 8.10 -0.02 -14.61
CA PHE A 183 8.03 -0.93 -13.47
C PHE A 183 9.42 -1.33 -12.98
N LYS A 184 10.33 -1.71 -13.88
CA LYS A 184 11.72 -2.06 -13.54
C LYS A 184 12.40 -0.89 -12.85
N ILE A 185 12.28 0.33 -13.37
CA ILE A 185 12.84 1.54 -12.76
C ILE A 185 12.27 1.76 -11.36
N ILE A 186 10.94 1.76 -11.20
CA ILE A 186 10.28 1.97 -9.90
C ILE A 186 10.67 0.88 -8.89
N SER A 187 10.74 -0.36 -9.33
CA SER A 187 11.15 -1.49 -8.48
C SER A 187 12.61 -1.39 -8.07
N ILE A 188 13.50 -1.03 -8.99
CA ILE A 188 14.92 -0.82 -8.71
C ILE A 188 15.09 0.35 -7.73
N ILE A 189 14.40 1.47 -7.93
CA ILE A 189 14.46 2.62 -7.02
C ILE A 189 13.96 2.24 -5.63
N ASN A 190 12.83 1.55 -5.52
CA ASN A 190 12.30 1.12 -4.21
C ASN A 190 13.19 0.07 -3.55
N PHE A 191 13.76 -0.85 -4.32
CA PHE A 191 14.70 -1.86 -3.81
C PHE A 191 16.00 -1.23 -3.32
N LEU A 192 16.60 -0.33 -4.10
CA LEU A 192 17.80 0.41 -3.71
C LEU A 192 17.50 1.31 -2.51
N GLY A 193 16.37 2.00 -2.49
CA GLY A 193 15.92 2.78 -1.34
C GLY A 193 15.81 1.91 -0.08
N PHE A 194 15.14 0.76 -0.17
CA PHE A 194 15.05 -0.20 0.92
C PHE A 194 16.43 -0.68 1.41
N LEU A 195 17.33 -1.07 0.50
CA LEU A 195 18.68 -1.49 0.86
C LEU A 195 19.49 -0.37 1.51
N VAL A 196 19.48 0.83 0.93
CA VAL A 196 20.21 1.99 1.45
C VAL A 196 19.71 2.37 2.84
N LEU A 197 18.39 2.41 3.05
CA LEU A 197 17.80 2.67 4.37
C LEU A 197 18.23 1.63 5.41
N ASN A 198 18.24 0.33 5.04
CA ASN A 198 18.67 -0.74 5.93
C ASN A 198 20.18 -0.70 6.21
N ILE A 199 21.02 -0.42 5.21
CA ILE A 199 22.48 -0.29 5.38
C ILE A 199 22.81 0.90 6.27
N ILE A 200 22.23 2.08 5.99
CA ILE A 200 22.40 3.28 6.82
C ILE A 200 21.97 2.94 8.25
N ASN A 201 20.83 2.29 8.41
CA ASN A 201 20.37 1.92 9.73
C ASN A 201 21.33 0.97 10.47
N SER A 202 21.84 -0.06 9.79
CA SER A 202 22.81 -0.98 10.37
C SER A 202 24.09 -0.26 10.80
N LEU A 203 24.59 0.66 9.97
CA LEU A 203 25.74 1.49 10.28
C LEU A 203 25.48 2.35 11.52
N TYR A 204 24.33 3.01 11.61
CA TYR A 204 23.99 3.81 12.79
C TYR A 204 23.81 2.98 14.05
N THR A 205 23.19 1.80 13.95
CA THR A 205 23.03 0.89 15.09
C THR A 205 24.42 0.44 15.60
N PHE A 206 25.36 0.17 14.69
CA PHE A 206 26.74 -0.14 15.05
C PHE A 206 27.51 1.05 15.64
N LEU A 207 27.32 2.26 15.11
CA LEU A 207 27.91 3.48 15.67
C LEU A 207 27.42 3.77 17.09
N ILE A 208 26.13 3.51 17.38
CA ILE A 208 25.56 3.65 18.74
C ILE A 208 26.19 2.65 19.71
N LEU A 209 26.52 1.43 19.25
CA LEU A 209 27.21 0.45 20.07
C LEU A 209 28.60 0.95 20.51
N ILE A 210 29.34 1.62 19.62
CA ILE A 210 30.67 2.17 19.91
C ILE A 210 30.57 3.46 20.73
N ASN A 211 29.65 4.34 20.35
CA ASN A 211 29.41 5.61 21.03
C ASN A 211 27.92 5.78 21.38
N PRO A 212 27.52 5.37 22.59
CA PRO A 212 26.13 5.39 23.02
C PRO A 212 25.50 6.80 23.05
N SER A 213 26.28 7.88 23.02
CA SER A 213 25.75 9.26 22.99
C SER A 213 25.09 9.64 21.66
N LEU A 214 25.30 8.85 20.61
CA LEU A 214 24.69 9.07 19.29
C LEU A 214 23.24 8.58 19.22
N GLY A 215 22.78 7.83 20.22
CA GLY A 215 21.41 7.30 20.30
C GLY A 215 20.51 8.11 21.22
N ILE A 216 19.22 8.15 20.89
CA ILE A 216 18.17 8.60 21.80
C ILE A 216 17.76 7.39 22.65
N PRO A 217 17.79 7.49 23.99
CA PRO A 217 17.29 6.44 24.86
C PRO A 217 15.75 6.34 24.76
N ILE A 218 15.26 5.13 24.53
CA ILE A 218 13.84 4.78 24.67
C ILE A 218 13.72 3.85 25.86
N ASN A 219 12.96 4.29 26.87
CA ASN A 219 12.58 3.44 27.96
C ASN A 219 11.62 2.36 27.43
N LEU A 220 12.06 1.12 27.57
CA LEU A 220 11.21 -0.04 27.39
C LEU A 220 10.40 -0.24 28.69
N PRO A 221 9.27 -0.97 28.62
CA PRO A 221 8.49 -1.33 29.79
C PRO A 221 9.28 -1.84 31.01
N GLY A 222 10.33 -2.64 30.78
CA GLY A 222 11.19 -3.16 31.85
C GLY A 222 12.43 -2.33 32.19
N THR A 223 12.63 -1.16 31.57
CA THR A 223 13.82 -0.33 31.81
C THR A 223 13.93 0.06 33.29
N GLY A 224 15.14 -0.04 33.85
CA GLY A 224 15.41 0.19 35.27
C GLY A 224 15.14 -1.03 36.16
N SER A 225 14.37 -2.02 35.69
CA SER A 225 14.31 -3.33 36.35
C SER A 225 15.67 -4.02 36.24
N MET A 226 16.17 -4.53 37.36
CA MET A 226 17.49 -5.18 37.45
C MET A 226 18.67 -4.32 36.92
N GLY A 227 18.53 -2.99 36.94
CA GLY A 227 19.57 -2.07 36.47
C GLY A 227 19.69 -1.95 34.94
N SER A 228 18.70 -2.43 34.19
CA SER A 228 18.73 -2.43 32.73
C SER A 228 18.66 -1.04 32.11
N GLU A 229 19.49 -0.82 31.09
CA GLU A 229 19.55 0.42 30.33
C GLU A 229 18.40 0.56 29.31
N PRO A 230 18.03 1.80 28.94
CA PRO A 230 17.06 2.04 27.88
C PRO A 230 17.58 1.58 26.51
N LEU A 231 16.66 1.19 25.63
CA LEU A 231 17.00 0.87 24.24
C LEU A 231 17.38 2.15 23.50
N ARG A 232 18.62 2.25 23.05
CA ARG A 232 19.08 3.39 22.26
C ARG A 232 18.75 3.21 20.79
N ILE A 233 18.07 4.17 20.20
CA ILE A 233 17.79 4.21 18.76
C ILE A 233 18.43 5.43 18.11
N SER A 234 18.75 5.34 16.83
CA SER A 234 19.27 6.50 16.09
C SER A 234 18.21 7.59 15.97
N VAL A 235 18.58 8.87 16.11
CA VAL A 235 17.70 10.01 15.80
C VAL A 235 17.18 9.90 14.37
N LEU A 236 18.04 9.45 13.46
CA LEU A 236 17.69 9.25 12.05
C LEU A 236 16.62 8.19 11.85
N PHE A 237 16.36 7.32 12.82
CA PHE A 237 15.27 6.35 12.76
C PHE A 237 13.98 6.99 12.32
N HIS A 238 13.52 8.02 13.03
CA HIS A 238 12.26 8.67 12.75
C HIS A 238 12.22 9.29 11.35
N ILE A 239 13.34 9.83 10.87
CA ILE A 239 13.47 10.39 9.52
C ILE A 239 13.41 9.25 8.47
N LEU A 240 14.18 8.19 8.68
CA LEU A 240 14.23 7.01 7.80
C LEU A 240 12.85 6.34 7.70
N LEU A 241 12.09 6.33 8.80
CA LEU A 241 10.73 5.82 8.85
C LEU A 241 9.76 6.64 8.00
N LEU A 242 9.91 7.96 7.92
CA LEU A 242 9.06 8.79 7.06
C LEU A 242 9.40 8.64 5.58
N ILE A 243 10.65 8.33 5.25
CA ILE A 243 11.10 8.18 3.86
C ILE A 243 10.37 7.03 3.15
N SER A 244 10.14 5.89 3.82
CA SER A 244 9.54 4.72 3.17
C SER A 244 8.08 4.92 2.71
N PRO A 245 7.17 5.46 3.55
CA PRO A 245 5.84 5.91 3.10
C PRO A 245 5.91 6.97 2.00
N LEU A 246 6.80 7.95 2.10
CA LEU A 246 6.93 9.03 1.10
C LEU A 246 7.39 8.51 -0.27
N LEU A 247 8.37 7.61 -0.29
CA LEU A 247 8.82 6.92 -1.51
C LEU A 247 7.68 6.10 -2.11
N THR A 248 6.88 5.45 -1.27
CA THR A 248 5.74 4.66 -1.71
C THR A 248 4.68 5.54 -2.37
N VAL A 249 4.25 6.62 -1.71
CA VAL A 249 3.27 7.57 -2.25
C VAL A 249 3.78 8.16 -3.56
N SER A 250 5.03 8.61 -3.59
CA SER A 250 5.64 9.16 -4.80
C SER A 250 5.63 8.16 -5.95
N SER A 251 5.98 6.91 -5.67
CA SER A 251 5.94 5.83 -6.67
C SER A 251 4.51 5.54 -7.15
N LEU A 252 3.53 5.48 -6.25
CA LEU A 252 2.12 5.27 -6.61
C LEU A 252 1.59 6.41 -7.49
N VAL A 253 1.95 7.66 -7.19
CA VAL A 253 1.60 8.82 -8.02
C VAL A 253 2.22 8.72 -9.41
N LEU A 254 3.48 8.29 -9.52
CA LEU A 254 4.13 8.06 -10.81
C LEU A 254 3.44 6.95 -11.62
N ASN A 255 3.11 5.83 -10.97
CA ASN A 255 2.37 4.73 -11.59
C ASN A 255 1.00 5.20 -12.10
N TYR A 256 0.22 5.88 -11.26
CA TYR A 256 -1.09 6.44 -11.63
C TYR A 256 -0.96 7.38 -12.83
N ARG A 257 0.01 8.30 -12.80
CA ARG A 257 0.25 9.25 -13.90
C ARG A 257 0.60 8.56 -15.21
N GLN A 258 1.29 7.43 -15.15
CA GLN A 258 1.72 6.69 -16.32
C GLN A 258 0.59 5.83 -16.90
N VAL A 259 -0.14 5.08 -16.07
CA VAL A 259 -1.27 4.26 -16.54
C VAL A 259 -2.32 5.16 -17.22
N ASN A 260 -2.50 6.38 -16.72
CA ASN A 260 -3.39 7.40 -17.32
C ASN A 260 -2.75 8.19 -18.50
N ARG A 261 -1.67 7.70 -19.09
CA ARG A 261 -1.11 8.21 -20.35
C ARG A 261 -1.17 7.10 -21.38
N PHE A 262 -2.12 7.19 -22.30
CA PHE A 262 -2.22 6.28 -23.44
C PHE A 262 -2.15 7.06 -24.76
N ASN A 263 -1.71 6.39 -25.83
CA ASN A 263 -1.66 6.99 -27.16
C ASN A 263 -3.05 6.86 -27.82
N ARG A 264 -3.56 7.97 -28.36
CA ARG A 264 -4.84 7.98 -29.09
C ARG A 264 -4.80 7.07 -30.33
N GLU A 265 -3.67 6.99 -31.02
CA GLU A 265 -3.53 6.07 -32.16
C GLU A 265 -3.66 4.59 -31.75
N SER A 266 -3.13 4.22 -30.57
CA SER A 266 -3.33 2.86 -30.04
C SER A 266 -4.77 2.64 -29.63
N LEU A 267 -5.44 3.65 -29.07
CA LEU A 267 -6.86 3.60 -28.75
C LEU A 267 -7.69 3.36 -30.02
N ASP A 268 -7.47 4.16 -31.05
CA ASP A 268 -8.23 4.09 -32.31
C ASP A 268 -8.04 2.75 -33.01
N LYS A 269 -6.82 2.17 -32.96
CA LYS A 269 -6.55 0.82 -33.49
C LYS A 269 -7.37 -0.25 -32.77
N ILE A 270 -7.49 -0.18 -31.45
CA ILE A 270 -8.26 -1.14 -30.65
C ILE A 270 -9.77 -0.93 -30.87
N ILE A 271 -10.23 0.32 -30.78
CA ILE A 271 -11.65 0.67 -30.92
C ILE A 271 -12.21 0.32 -32.32
N LYS A 272 -11.41 0.47 -33.39
CA LYS A 272 -11.81 0.09 -34.77
C LYS A 272 -12.22 -1.38 -34.93
N THR A 273 -11.82 -2.25 -34.01
CA THR A 273 -12.22 -3.68 -34.03
C THR A 273 -13.64 -3.91 -33.52
N PHE A 274 -14.26 -2.91 -32.89
CA PHE A 274 -15.60 -2.98 -32.32
C PHE A 274 -16.65 -2.27 -33.20
N PRO A 275 -17.94 -2.67 -33.16
CA PRO A 275 -19.05 -1.96 -33.80
C PRO A 275 -19.20 -0.51 -33.31
N PRO A 276 -19.69 0.44 -34.15
CA PRO A 276 -19.68 1.89 -33.87
C PRO A 276 -20.44 2.30 -32.60
N ASN A 277 -21.52 1.60 -32.25
CA ASN A 277 -22.25 1.80 -31.00
C ASN A 277 -21.39 1.46 -29.76
N ILE A 278 -20.56 0.42 -29.84
CA ILE A 278 -19.62 0.03 -28.79
C ILE A 278 -18.45 1.02 -28.71
N GLN A 279 -17.99 1.54 -29.85
CA GLN A 279 -16.93 2.55 -29.89
C GLN A 279 -17.31 3.81 -29.11
N ILE A 280 -18.53 4.32 -29.32
CA ILE A 280 -19.06 5.50 -28.61
C ILE A 280 -19.10 5.22 -27.11
N GLN A 281 -19.62 4.05 -26.71
CA GLN A 281 -19.70 3.64 -25.31
C GLN A 281 -18.32 3.57 -24.63
N ILE A 282 -17.30 3.06 -25.32
CA ILE A 282 -15.92 3.03 -24.81
C ILE A 282 -15.38 4.46 -24.62
N ILE A 283 -15.57 5.34 -25.59
CA ILE A 283 -15.07 6.73 -25.50
C ILE A 283 -15.76 7.50 -24.36
N GLU A 284 -17.06 7.31 -24.18
CA GLU A 284 -17.82 7.92 -23.08
C GLU A 284 -17.35 7.40 -21.73
N ASN A 285 -17.18 6.09 -21.57
CA ASN A 285 -16.65 5.47 -20.36
C ASN A 285 -15.24 6.01 -20.04
N LEU A 286 -14.34 6.14 -21.04
CA LEU A 286 -13.00 6.71 -20.84
C LEU A 286 -13.04 8.18 -20.37
N LYS A 287 -13.91 9.01 -20.98
CA LYS A 287 -14.09 10.41 -20.58
C LYS A 287 -14.56 10.54 -19.13
N GLY A 288 -15.31 9.56 -18.64
CA GLY A 288 -15.78 9.50 -17.26
C GLY A 288 -14.71 9.10 -16.23
N LEU A 289 -13.58 8.52 -16.62
CA LEU A 289 -12.57 8.01 -15.68
C LEU A 289 -11.72 9.10 -15.03
N SER A 290 -11.31 10.13 -15.79
CA SER A 290 -10.57 11.27 -15.24
C SER A 290 -10.60 12.47 -16.20
N GLU A 291 -10.52 13.69 -15.66
CA GLU A 291 -10.41 14.91 -16.47
C GLU A 291 -9.19 14.87 -17.40
N LYS A 292 -8.07 14.29 -16.95
CA LYS A 292 -6.86 14.13 -17.77
C LYS A 292 -7.08 13.24 -18.99
N ILE A 293 -7.83 12.14 -18.85
CA ILE A 293 -8.18 11.27 -19.98
C ILE A 293 -9.14 11.99 -20.92
N LYS A 294 -10.12 12.72 -20.36
CA LYS A 294 -11.07 13.54 -21.12
C LYS A 294 -10.39 14.63 -21.94
N GLU A 295 -9.37 15.29 -21.41
CA GLU A 295 -8.53 16.25 -22.15
C GLU A 295 -7.75 15.57 -23.29
N GLN A 296 -7.11 14.42 -23.03
CA GLN A 296 -6.41 13.65 -24.06
C GLN A 296 -7.33 13.21 -25.22
N LEU A 297 -8.62 13.02 -24.95
CA LEU A 297 -9.63 12.67 -25.95
C LEU A 297 -10.23 13.89 -26.69
N LYS A 298 -10.02 15.11 -26.18
CA LYS A 298 -10.51 16.37 -26.78
C LYS A 298 -9.50 17.02 -27.73
N ILE A 299 -8.20 16.82 -27.50
CA ILE A 299 -7.15 17.46 -28.30
C ILE A 299 -7.11 16.84 -29.70
N GLU A 300 -7.33 17.71 -30.71
CA GLU A 300 -7.29 17.50 -32.16
C GLU A 300 -5.87 17.35 -32.71
#